data_AF-A0A1G7LB10-F1
#
_entry.id   AF-A0A1G7LB10-F1
#
_cell.length_a   1.000
_cell.length_b   1.000
_cell.length_c   1.000
_cell.angle_alpha   90.00
_cell.angle_beta   90.00
_cell.angle_gamma   90.00
#
_symmetry.space_group_name_H-M   'P 1'
#
loop_
_entity.id
_entity.type
_entity.pdbx_description
1 polymer ?
#
loop_
_entity_poly.entity_id
_entity_poly.type
_entity_poly.pdbx_seq_one_letter_code
_entity_poly.pdbx_strand_id
1 'polypeptide(L)'
;MAKDIEEIYKNYAKSVYRYLLSLTHDEDLAEELTEETFYRAVYSIHTYNGSCKISVWLCQIAKHVWYQELGKRKRHPNQELHEDIPSPNMSPEEVNLFQSNKMDLYRAIHQLSEPMREIVHMRISGEFSFAEIGEILGKSENWARVTFYRAKQKIMEVL
;
A
#
# COMPACT_ATOMS: atom_id res chain seq x y z
N MET A 1 -24.09 -15.07 -3.18
CA MET A 1 -23.25 -14.81 -1.98
C MET A 1 -21.85 -15.41 -2.11
N ALA A 2 -21.64 -16.73 -2.05
CA ALA A 2 -20.29 -17.30 -2.16
C ALA A 2 -19.60 -17.02 -3.52
N LYS A 3 -20.38 -17.10 -4.61
CA LYS A 3 -19.91 -16.79 -5.98
C LYS A 3 -19.49 -15.32 -6.16
N ASP A 4 -20.16 -14.40 -5.48
CA ASP A 4 -19.90 -12.96 -5.60
C ASP A 4 -18.59 -12.58 -4.90
N ILE A 5 -18.29 -13.19 -3.75
CA ILE A 5 -17.04 -12.95 -3.02
C ILE A 5 -15.83 -13.54 -3.76
N GLU A 6 -15.96 -14.71 -4.37
CA GLU A 6 -14.87 -15.30 -5.14
C GLU A 6 -14.48 -14.42 -6.34
N GLU A 7 -15.47 -13.83 -7.01
CA GLU A 7 -15.24 -12.88 -8.11
C GLU A 7 -14.63 -11.56 -7.61
N ILE A 8 -15.12 -11.04 -6.48
CA ILE A 8 -14.52 -9.88 -5.81
C ILE A 8 -13.05 -10.16 -5.46
N TYR A 9 -12.74 -11.33 -4.91
CA TYR A 9 -11.36 -11.71 -4.60
C TYR A 9 -10.48 -11.71 -5.85
N LYS A 10 -10.90 -12.41 -6.90
CA LYS A 10 -10.15 -12.49 -8.17
C LYS A 10 -9.88 -11.11 -8.79
N ASN A 11 -10.85 -10.20 -8.68
CA ASN A 11 -10.77 -8.89 -9.30
C ASN A 11 -9.97 -7.87 -8.47
N TYR A 12 -9.94 -8.00 -7.13
CA TYR A 12 -9.43 -6.93 -6.26
C TYR A 12 -8.30 -7.34 -5.32
N ALA A 13 -7.99 -8.64 -5.16
CA ALA A 13 -6.95 -9.09 -4.23
C ALA A 13 -5.60 -8.44 -4.52
N LYS A 14 -5.23 -8.32 -5.81
CA LYS A 14 -3.98 -7.68 -6.23
C LYS A 14 -3.91 -6.20 -5.84
N SER A 15 -5.00 -5.45 -5.98
CA SER A 15 -5.04 -4.03 -5.64
C SER A 15 -4.97 -3.82 -4.13
N VAL A 16 -5.66 -4.67 -3.35
CA VAL A 16 -5.61 -4.67 -1.88
C VAL A 16 -4.22 -5.04 -1.37
N TYR A 17 -3.61 -6.09 -1.92
CA TYR A 17 -2.24 -6.50 -1.60
C TYR A 17 -1.24 -5.38 -1.88
N ARG A 18 -1.30 -4.75 -3.06
CA ARG A 18 -0.41 -3.63 -3.40
C ARG A 18 -0.61 -2.42 -2.48
N TYR A 19 -1.85 -2.16 -2.06
CA TYR A 19 -2.12 -1.13 -1.08
C TYR A 19 -1.49 -1.47 0.27
N LEU A 20 -1.71 -2.68 0.79
CA LEU A 20 -1.13 -3.12 2.06
C LEU A 20 0.40 -3.16 2.01
N LEU A 21 1.00 -3.65 0.93
CA LEU A 21 2.45 -3.63 0.72
C LEU A 21 3.03 -2.22 0.76
N SER A 22 2.28 -1.20 0.29
CA SER A 22 2.71 0.20 0.38
C SER A 22 2.69 0.77 1.80
N LEU A 23 1.97 0.12 2.72
CA LEU A 23 1.90 0.48 4.13
C LEU A 23 2.89 -0.34 4.96
N THR A 24 2.92 -1.66 4.75
CA THR A 24 3.71 -2.60 5.55
C THR A 24 5.18 -2.60 5.16
N HIS A 25 5.48 -2.44 3.87
CA HIS A 25 6.82 -2.64 3.30
C HIS A 25 7.38 -4.04 3.58
N ASP A 26 6.50 -5.02 3.80
CA ASP A 26 6.77 -6.40 4.18
C ASP A 26 5.78 -7.27 3.39
N GLU A 27 6.32 -8.16 2.56
CA GLU A 27 5.53 -8.99 1.63
C GLU A 27 4.67 -10.02 2.38
N ASP A 28 5.26 -10.71 3.36
CA ASP A 28 4.58 -11.73 4.17
C ASP A 28 3.43 -11.09 4.95
N LEU A 29 3.70 -9.94 5.59
CA LEU A 29 2.67 -9.20 6.30
C LEU A 29 1.60 -8.64 5.37
N ALA A 30 1.98 -8.15 4.18
CA ALA A 30 1.01 -7.66 3.21
C ALA A 30 0.07 -8.78 2.74
N GLU A 31 0.58 -9.99 2.54
CA GLU A 31 -0.20 -11.17 2.20
C GLU A 31 -1.15 -11.56 3.32
N GLU A 32 -0.66 -11.69 4.56
CA GLU A 32 -1.48 -12.00 5.75
C GLU A 32 -2.62 -10.99 5.93
N LEU A 33 -2.32 -9.69 5.87
CA LEU A 33 -3.33 -8.65 6.02
C LEU A 33 -4.31 -8.62 4.83
N THR A 34 -3.89 -9.06 3.64
CA THR A 34 -4.79 -9.19 2.49
C THR A 34 -5.80 -10.30 2.75
N GLU A 35 -5.34 -11.46 3.18
CA GLU A 35 -6.23 -12.57 3.54
C GLU A 35 -7.22 -12.17 4.63
N GLU A 36 -6.75 -11.53 5.70
CA GLU A 36 -7.60 -11.02 6.79
C GLU A 36 -8.60 -9.96 6.30
N THR A 37 -8.20 -9.12 5.35
CA THR A 37 -9.10 -8.14 4.72
C THR A 37 -10.26 -8.84 4.02
N PHE A 38 -9.99 -9.85 3.20
CA PHE A 38 -11.04 -10.58 2.50
C PHE A 38 -11.88 -11.45 3.43
N TYR A 39 -11.26 -12.05 4.45
CA TYR A 39 -11.98 -12.75 5.51
C TYR A 39 -13.03 -11.84 6.16
N ARG A 40 -12.65 -10.62 6.57
CA ARG A 40 -13.59 -9.63 7.10
C ARG A 40 -14.61 -9.15 6.08
N ALA A 41 -14.19 -8.98 4.83
CA ALA A 41 -15.09 -8.56 3.75
C ALA A 41 -16.23 -9.57 3.54
N VAL A 42 -15.97 -10.88 3.66
CA VAL A 42 -17.00 -11.93 3.56
C VAL A 42 -18.13 -11.68 4.57
N TYR A 43 -17.77 -11.36 5.82
CA TYR A 43 -18.78 -11.10 6.86
C TYR A 43 -19.42 -9.72 6.73
N SER A 44 -18.75 -8.76 6.12
CA SER A 44 -19.18 -7.35 6.06
C SER A 44 -19.87 -6.97 4.76
N ILE A 45 -19.86 -7.83 3.74
CA ILE A 45 -20.34 -7.49 2.39
C ILE A 45 -21.80 -7.02 2.36
N HIS A 46 -22.63 -7.51 3.29
CA HIS A 46 -24.02 -7.09 3.43
C HIS A 46 -24.19 -5.61 3.84
N THR A 47 -23.14 -4.97 4.38
CA THR A 47 -23.14 -3.55 4.73
C THR A 47 -22.70 -2.65 3.58
N TYR A 48 -22.17 -3.23 2.50
CA TYR A 48 -21.75 -2.46 1.33
C TYR A 48 -22.98 -1.95 0.57
N ASN A 49 -23.10 -0.63 0.47
CA ASN A 49 -24.26 0.05 -0.10
C ASN A 49 -23.99 0.73 -1.46
N GLY A 50 -22.80 0.52 -2.05
CA GLY A 50 -22.42 1.12 -3.33
C GLY A 50 -22.08 2.61 -3.29
N SER A 51 -21.93 3.21 -2.11
CA SER A 51 -21.56 4.64 -1.97
C SER A 51 -20.16 4.98 -2.46
N CYS A 52 -19.27 3.99 -2.53
CA CYS A 52 -17.95 4.06 -3.14
C CYS A 52 -17.71 2.80 -3.97
N LYS A 53 -16.60 2.74 -4.71
CA LYS A 53 -16.24 1.51 -5.45
C LYS A 53 -15.84 0.40 -4.48
N ILE A 54 -16.03 -0.86 -4.90
CA ILE A 54 -15.63 -2.04 -4.11
C ILE A 54 -14.14 -1.99 -3.75
N SER A 55 -13.27 -1.57 -4.68
CA SER A 55 -11.83 -1.43 -4.42
C SER A 55 -11.52 -0.45 -3.27
N VAL A 56 -12.23 0.67 -3.21
CA VAL A 56 -12.13 1.68 -2.13
C VAL A 56 -12.62 1.09 -0.82
N TRP A 57 -13.79 0.46 -0.84
CA TRP A 57 -14.37 -0.18 0.36
C TRP A 57 -13.45 -1.26 0.93
N LEU A 58 -12.87 -2.12 0.09
CA LEU A 58 -11.90 -3.13 0.52
C LEU A 58 -10.63 -2.49 1.10
N CYS A 59 -10.11 -1.41 0.51
CA CYS A 59 -8.95 -0.72 1.06
C CYS A 59 -9.25 -0.01 2.39
N GLN A 60 -10.49 0.43 2.63
CA GLN A 60 -10.91 0.94 3.94
C GLN A 60 -10.90 -0.17 5.01
N ILE A 61 -11.33 -1.39 4.67
CA ILE A 61 -11.21 -2.55 5.55
C ILE A 61 -9.72 -2.85 5.81
N ALA A 62 -8.92 -2.92 4.75
CA ALA A 62 -7.47 -3.18 4.82
C ALA A 62 -6.75 -2.18 5.73
N LYS A 63 -7.06 -0.90 5.60
CA LYS A 63 -6.53 0.16 6.46
C LYS A 63 -6.89 -0.05 7.93
N HIS A 64 -8.11 -0.47 8.22
CA HIS A 64 -8.52 -0.78 9.59
C HIS A 64 -7.77 -2.00 10.14
N VAL A 65 -7.61 -3.05 9.34
CA VAL A 65 -6.83 -4.26 9.68
C VAL A 65 -5.38 -3.89 9.99
N TRP A 66 -4.74 -3.07 9.14
CA TRP A 66 -3.39 -2.56 9.35
C TRP A 66 -3.25 -1.75 10.65
N TYR A 67 -4.17 -0.84 10.95
CA TYR A 67 -4.12 -0.06 12.19
C TYR A 67 -4.29 -0.90 13.45
N GLN A 68 -5.08 -1.98 13.39
CA GLN A 68 -5.14 -2.94 14.49
C GLN A 68 -3.80 -3.64 14.68
N GLU A 69 -3.14 -4.04 13.60
CA GLU A 69 -1.83 -4.70 13.64
C GLU A 69 -0.75 -3.78 14.23
N LEU A 70 -0.69 -2.51 13.78
CA LEU A 70 0.18 -1.50 14.39
C LEU A 70 -0.09 -1.32 15.89
N GLY A 71 -1.35 -1.38 16.32
CA GLY A 71 -1.73 -1.31 17.73
C GLY A 71 -1.20 -2.49 18.55
N LYS A 72 -1.19 -3.70 17.98
CA LYS A 72 -0.62 -4.90 18.62
C LYS A 72 0.89 -4.82 18.73
N ARG A 73 1.58 -4.43 17.64
CA ARG A 73 3.04 -4.27 17.60
C ARG A 73 3.54 -3.24 18.61
N LYS A 74 2.83 -2.11 18.77
CA LYS A 74 3.14 -1.11 19.80
C LYS A 74 2.96 -1.62 21.24
N ARG A 75 2.08 -2.59 21.46
CA ARG A 75 1.85 -3.21 22.78
C ARG A 75 2.84 -4.34 23.09
N HIS A 76 3.42 -4.95 22.05
CA HIS A 76 4.41 -6.02 22.16
C HIS A 76 5.66 -5.71 21.32
N PRO A 77 6.53 -4.79 21.78
CA PRO A 77 7.72 -4.37 21.03
C PRO A 77 8.77 -5.47 20.78
N ASN A 78 8.63 -6.66 21.38
CA ASN A 78 9.57 -7.77 21.22
C ASN A 78 9.35 -8.64 19.96
N GLN A 79 8.52 -8.19 19.01
CA GLN A 79 8.42 -8.79 17.67
C GLN A 79 9.01 -7.84 16.62
N GLU A 80 10.19 -7.30 16.88
CA GLU A 80 11.05 -6.79 15.81
C GLU A 80 11.70 -7.99 15.13
N LEU A 81 11.06 -8.53 14.09
CA LEU A 81 11.82 -9.12 13.00
C LEU A 81 12.46 -7.94 12.28
N HIS A 82 13.78 -7.92 12.36
CA HIS A 82 14.65 -6.90 11.81
C HIS A 82 14.27 -6.53 10.38
N GLU A 83 14.45 -5.23 10.11
CA GLU A 83 14.54 -4.59 8.81
C GLU A 83 15.03 -5.53 7.69
N ASP A 84 14.18 -5.81 6.71
CA ASP A 84 14.65 -6.20 5.38
C ASP A 84 15.23 -4.95 4.70
N ILE A 85 16.43 -4.59 5.14
CA ILE A 85 17.43 -4.00 4.25
C ILE A 85 17.77 -5.10 3.26
N PRO A 86 17.65 -4.89 1.93
CA PRO A 86 18.10 -5.89 0.97
C PRO A 86 19.57 -6.22 1.23
N SER A 87 19.84 -7.47 1.63
CA SER A 87 21.20 -7.96 1.84
C SER A 87 21.99 -7.86 0.52
N PRO A 88 23.19 -7.24 0.48
CA PRO A 88 23.95 -7.06 -0.74
C PRO A 88 24.73 -8.34 -1.06
N ASN A 89 24.05 -9.36 -1.58
CA ASN A 89 24.70 -10.55 -2.14
C ASN A 89 24.24 -10.77 -3.59
N MET A 90 24.76 -9.96 -4.51
CA MET A 90 24.87 -10.35 -5.91
C MET A 90 26.24 -9.92 -6.47
N SER A 91 26.88 -10.87 -7.14
CA SER A 91 28.21 -10.77 -7.77
C SER A 91 28.35 -9.52 -8.65
N PRO A 92 29.50 -8.85 -8.63
CA PRO A 92 29.78 -7.70 -9.48
C PRO A 92 30.05 -8.20 -10.90
N GLU A 93 29.28 -7.75 -11.91
CA GLU A 93 29.83 -7.28 -13.20
C GLU A 93 28.79 -6.88 -14.27
N GLU A 94 27.47 -7.10 -14.11
CA GLU A 94 26.50 -6.77 -15.19
C GLU A 94 25.37 -5.77 -14.82
N VAL A 95 25.53 -5.05 -13.72
CA VAL A 95 24.42 -4.42 -12.98
C VAL A 95 24.44 -2.88 -12.92
N ASN A 96 25.48 -2.25 -13.46
CA ASN A 96 25.98 -0.98 -12.90
C ASN A 96 25.33 0.36 -13.33
N LEU A 97 24.13 0.38 -13.93
CA LEU A 97 23.47 1.68 -14.23
C LEU A 97 21.96 1.69 -13.96
N PHE A 98 21.24 0.63 -14.34
CA PHE A 98 19.81 0.52 -14.07
C PHE A 98 19.48 0.24 -12.60
N GLN A 99 20.35 -0.48 -11.88
CA GLN A 99 20.15 -0.73 -10.45
C GLN A 99 20.48 0.50 -9.58
N SER A 100 21.45 1.33 -9.98
CA SER A 100 21.73 2.60 -9.27
C SER A 100 20.50 3.50 -9.28
N ASN A 101 19.92 3.75 -10.46
CA ASN A 101 18.74 4.61 -10.59
C ASN A 101 17.52 4.07 -9.84
N LYS A 102 17.31 2.75 -9.81
CA LYS A 102 16.23 2.14 -9.01
C LYS A 102 16.48 2.32 -7.52
N MET A 103 17.70 2.06 -7.05
CA MET A 103 18.07 2.20 -5.64
C MET A 103 17.90 3.64 -5.16
N ASP A 104 18.32 4.61 -5.97
CA ASP A 104 18.19 6.03 -5.66
C ASP A 104 16.72 6.48 -5.65
N LEU A 105 15.89 5.95 -6.57
CA LEU A 105 14.44 6.18 -6.56
C LEU A 105 13.79 5.60 -5.30
N TYR A 106 14.12 4.36 -4.92
CA TYR A 106 13.61 3.76 -3.68
C TYR A 106 14.01 4.58 -2.46
N ARG A 107 15.27 5.00 -2.38
CA ARG A 107 15.76 5.85 -1.29
C ARG A 107 15.01 7.18 -1.23
N ALA A 108 14.79 7.83 -2.37
CA ALA A 108 14.03 9.08 -2.46
C ALA A 108 12.57 8.91 -1.99
N ILE A 109 11.93 7.79 -2.35
CA ILE A 109 10.57 7.46 -1.89
C ILE A 109 10.55 7.21 -0.37
N HIS A 110 11.55 6.51 0.18
CA HIS A 110 11.66 6.27 1.63
C HIS A 110 11.90 7.53 2.45
N GLN A 111 12.42 8.61 1.86
CA GLN A 111 12.58 9.90 2.52
C GLN A 111 11.30 10.74 2.55
N LEU A 112 10.26 10.34 1.80
CA LEU A 112 8.97 11.02 1.83
C LEU A 112 8.27 10.80 3.17
N SER A 113 7.55 11.83 3.63
CA SER A 113 6.58 11.67 4.72
C SER A 113 5.55 10.60 4.36
N GLU A 114 5.05 9.87 5.35
CA GLU A 114 4.15 8.73 5.14
C GLU A 114 2.97 9.01 4.18
N PRO A 115 2.20 10.12 4.30
CA PRO A 115 1.10 10.40 3.36
C PRO A 115 1.55 10.64 1.91
N MET A 116 2.76 11.17 1.71
CA MET A 116 3.33 11.36 0.36
C MET A 116 3.75 10.03 -0.24
N ARG A 117 4.36 9.17 0.57
CA ARG A 117 4.82 7.84 0.16
C ARG A 117 3.66 6.94 -0.23
N GLU A 118 2.64 6.87 0.62
CA GLU A 118 1.41 6.10 0.36
C GLU A 118 0.77 6.50 -0.97
N ILE A 119 0.61 7.81 -1.21
CA ILE A 119 0.01 8.32 -2.46
C ILE A 119 0.87 7.97 -3.67
N VAL A 120 2.20 8.05 -3.56
CA VAL A 120 3.12 7.68 -4.65
C VAL A 120 2.96 6.20 -5.00
N HIS A 121 2.95 5.30 -4.01
CA HIS A 121 2.76 3.86 -4.27
C HIS A 121 1.38 3.56 -4.88
N MET A 122 0.31 4.12 -4.32
CA MET A 122 -1.06 3.92 -4.83
C MET A 122 -1.24 4.47 -6.25
N ARG A 123 -0.55 5.57 -6.59
CA ARG A 123 -0.69 6.17 -7.92
C ARG A 123 0.20 5.50 -8.97
N ILE A 124 1.42 5.11 -8.62
CA ILE A 124 2.36 4.43 -9.54
C ILE A 124 1.89 3.02 -9.87
N SER A 125 1.26 2.31 -8.93
CA SER A 125 0.69 0.98 -9.19
C SER A 125 -0.41 1.00 -10.26
N GLY A 126 -1.03 2.17 -10.49
CA GLY A 126 -2.09 2.39 -11.47
C GLY A 126 -3.48 1.94 -11.01
N GLU A 127 -3.58 1.39 -9.79
CA GLU A 127 -4.80 0.77 -9.25
C GLU A 127 -5.87 1.79 -8.85
N PHE A 128 -5.48 3.03 -8.52
CA PHE A 128 -6.38 4.04 -7.97
C PHE A 128 -6.24 5.41 -8.64
N SER A 129 -7.37 6.03 -8.93
CA SER A 129 -7.49 7.45 -9.27
C SER A 129 -7.27 8.33 -8.04
N PHE A 130 -7.01 9.63 -8.26
CA PHE A 130 -6.84 10.57 -7.13
C PHE A 130 -8.11 10.71 -6.28
N ALA A 131 -9.30 10.55 -6.87
CA ALA A 131 -10.55 10.55 -6.14
C ALA A 131 -10.62 9.36 -5.18
N GLU A 132 -10.36 8.15 -5.68
CA GLU A 132 -10.33 6.92 -4.87
C GLU A 132 -9.26 6.99 -3.76
N ILE A 133 -8.08 7.51 -4.07
CA ILE A 133 -7.01 7.72 -3.07
C ILE A 133 -7.48 8.68 -1.97
N GLY A 134 -8.16 9.77 -2.34
CA GLY A 134 -8.77 10.69 -1.37
C GLY A 134 -9.75 9.96 -0.45
N GLU A 135 -10.66 9.16 -1.02
CA GLU A 135 -11.64 8.38 -0.27
C GLU A 135 -11.01 7.36 0.69
N ILE A 136 -9.99 6.61 0.24
CA ILE A 136 -9.24 5.64 1.06
C ILE A 136 -8.54 6.35 2.23
N LEU A 137 -7.97 7.52 1.98
CA LEU A 137 -7.23 8.29 2.98
C LEU A 137 -8.10 9.21 3.85
N GLY A 138 -9.41 9.32 3.56
CA GLY A 138 -10.31 10.24 4.27
C GLY A 138 -9.98 11.71 3.99
N LYS A 139 -9.57 12.02 2.77
CA LYS A 139 -9.14 13.35 2.28
C LYS A 139 -9.83 13.70 0.96
N SER A 140 -9.67 14.93 0.50
CA SER A 140 -10.22 15.35 -0.80
C SER A 140 -9.35 14.89 -1.97
N GLU A 141 -9.95 14.72 -3.16
CA GLU A 141 -9.21 14.45 -4.40
C GLU A 141 -8.13 15.51 -4.65
N ASN A 142 -8.45 16.79 -4.40
CA ASN A 142 -7.49 17.89 -4.57
C ASN A 142 -6.28 17.74 -3.64
N TRP A 143 -6.52 17.34 -2.38
CA TRP A 143 -5.43 17.04 -1.45
C TRP A 143 -4.55 15.90 -1.98
N ALA A 144 -5.13 14.83 -2.55
CA ALA A 144 -4.36 13.73 -3.12
C ALA A 144 -3.50 14.18 -4.32
N ARG A 145 -4.06 14.97 -5.25
CA ARG A 145 -3.32 15.54 -6.40
C ARG A 145 -2.15 16.42 -5.96
N VAL A 146 -2.40 17.37 -5.07
CA VAL A 146 -1.37 18.29 -4.56
C VAL A 146 -0.28 17.53 -3.82
N THR A 147 -0.66 16.54 -3.01
CA THR A 147 0.30 15.75 -2.22
C THR A 147 1.16 14.87 -3.13
N PHE A 148 0.58 14.21 -4.13
CA PHE A 148 1.34 13.48 -5.15
C PHE A 148 2.31 14.39 -5.92
N TYR A 149 1.85 15.56 -6.34
CA TYR A 149 2.70 16.51 -7.06
C TYR A 149 3.90 16.95 -6.21
N ARG A 150 3.68 17.29 -4.93
CA ARG A 150 4.76 17.63 -3.99
C ARG A 150 5.72 16.45 -3.74
N ALA A 151 5.19 15.24 -3.64
CA ALA A 151 6.01 14.03 -3.51
C ALA A 151 6.91 13.86 -4.74
N LYS A 152 6.37 14.04 -5.95
CA LYS A 152 7.13 13.99 -7.20
C LYS A 152 8.25 15.06 -7.24
N GLN A 153 7.95 16.29 -6.82
CA GLN A 153 8.96 17.35 -6.75
C GLN A 153 10.12 16.96 -5.82
N LYS A 154 9.82 16.46 -4.62
CA LYS A 154 10.85 15.99 -3.68
C LYS A 154 11.68 14.84 -4.24
N ILE A 155 11.06 13.88 -4.91
CA ILE A 155 11.81 12.78 -5.56
C ILE A 155 12.76 13.36 -6.62
N MET A 156 12.31 14.32 -7.42
CA MET A 156 13.14 14.97 -8.46
C MET A 156 14.26 15.85 -7.92
N GLU A 157 14.19 16.33 -6.68
CA GLU A 157 15.28 17.10 -6.06
C GLU A 157 16.45 16.20 -5.58
N VAL A 158 16.16 14.92 -5.33
CA VAL A 158 17.11 13.95 -4.76
C VAL A 158 17.73 13.05 -5.85
N LEU A 159 17.07 12.93 -7.00
CA LEU A 159 17.54 12.21 -8.20
C LEU A 159 18.32 13.14 -9.14
#